data_AF-A0A7V5ID41-F1
#
_entry.id   AF-A0A7V5ID41-F1
#
_cell.length_a   1.000
_cell.length_b   1.000
_cell.length_c   1.000
_cell.angle_alpha   90.00
_cell.angle_beta   90.00
_cell.angle_gamma   90.00
#
_symmetry.space_group_name_H-M   'P 1'
#
loop_
_entity.id
_entity.type
_entity.pdbx_description
1 polymer ?
#
loop_
_entity_poly.entity_id
_entity_poly.type
_entity_poly.pdbx_seq_one_letter_code
_entity_poly.pdbx_strand_id
1 'polypeptide(L)'
;MNPNFLDLLIIIFILAGYFLSSLRGASKQIFSLFVMLVAFFIAGRYYWNVGGVLPEKVFPESFAGTVGFIIVFLLVFIILAFIGRWFDSIFNLIHFGGVDRIVSIIFGIIKGWVLGSITLIILMINYHPETPILKHSMISPYLLLSAKKLVILLPQEEQKEFLRMEKEFKKLWEKKVGENR
;
A
#
# COMPACT_ATOMS: atom_id res chain seq x y z
N MET A 1 -1.07 23.61 6.47
CA MET A 1 -0.31 22.38 6.22
C MET A 1 -0.85 21.84 4.89
N ASN A 2 -0.12 22.03 3.78
CA ASN A 2 -0.63 21.66 2.45
C ASN A 2 -0.46 20.14 2.26
N PRO A 3 -1.47 19.43 1.73
CA PRO A 3 -1.34 18.01 1.42
C PRO A 3 -0.20 17.80 0.42
N ASN A 4 0.70 16.87 0.73
CA ASN A 4 1.79 16.55 -0.19
C ASN A 4 1.22 15.79 -1.40
N PHE A 5 1.89 15.86 -2.56
CA PHE A 5 1.44 15.15 -3.77
C PHE A 5 1.25 13.65 -3.52
N LEU A 6 2.08 13.09 -2.65
CA LEU A 6 2.02 11.71 -2.21
C LEU A 6 0.78 11.41 -1.33
N ASP A 7 0.42 12.32 -0.42
CA ASP A 7 -0.79 12.18 0.39
C ASP A 7 -2.03 12.24 -0.50
N LEU A 8 -2.04 13.13 -1.49
CA LEU A 8 -3.12 13.24 -2.47
C LEU A 8 -3.26 11.94 -3.28
N LEU A 9 -2.15 11.36 -3.73
CA LEU A 9 -2.14 10.13 -4.50
C LEU A 9 -2.62 8.92 -3.67
N ILE A 10 -2.16 8.80 -2.43
CA ILE A 10 -2.61 7.78 -1.47
C ILE A 10 -4.09 7.93 -1.19
N ILE A 11 -4.56 9.15 -0.94
CA ILE A 11 -5.98 9.45 -0.70
C ILE A 11 -6.81 9.08 -1.93
N ILE A 12 -6.36 9.41 -3.14
CA ILE A 12 -7.06 9.05 -4.38
C ILE A 12 -7.14 7.52 -4.53
N PHE A 13 -6.07 6.77 -4.26
CA PHE A 13 -6.11 5.31 -4.35
C PHE A 13 -6.98 4.68 -3.26
N ILE A 14 -6.94 5.19 -2.04
CA ILE A 14 -7.81 4.73 -0.94
C ILE A 14 -9.28 5.01 -1.28
N LEU A 15 -9.59 6.22 -1.76
CA LEU A 15 -10.94 6.61 -2.15
C LEU A 15 -11.41 5.80 -3.35
N ALA A 16 -10.60 5.66 -4.41
CA ALA A 16 -10.94 4.84 -5.57
C ALA A 16 -11.15 3.37 -5.15
N GLY A 17 -10.27 2.83 -4.30
CA GLY A 17 -10.41 1.49 -3.74
C GLY A 17 -11.69 1.33 -2.92
N TYR A 18 -12.04 2.31 -2.09
CA TYR A 18 -13.28 2.35 -1.32
C TYR A 18 -14.52 2.39 -2.21
N PHE A 19 -14.56 3.30 -3.20
CA PHE A 19 -15.68 3.45 -4.13
C PHE A 19 -15.86 2.23 -5.04
N LEU A 20 -14.77 1.69 -5.61
CA LEU A 20 -14.84 0.47 -6.43
C LEU A 20 -15.20 -0.77 -5.61
N SER A 21 -14.84 -0.80 -4.31
CA SER A 21 -15.21 -1.89 -3.41
C SER A 21 -16.69 -1.79 -2.98
N SER A 22 -17.24 -0.60 -2.80
CA SER A 22 -18.64 -0.42 -2.37
C SER A 22 -19.66 -1.02 -3.35
N LEU A 23 -19.28 -1.18 -4.63
CA LEU A 23 -20.14 -1.72 -5.68
C LEU A 23 -20.12 -3.26 -5.80
N ARG A 24 -19.39 -3.99 -4.94
CA ARG A 24 -19.22 -5.46 -5.04
C ARG A 24 -19.69 -6.18 -3.77
N GLY A 25 -20.23 -7.39 -3.93
CA GLY A 25 -20.66 -8.26 -2.82
C GLY A 25 -19.50 -8.79 -1.97
N ALA A 26 -19.81 -9.26 -0.75
CA ALA A 26 -18.84 -9.65 0.29
C ALA A 26 -17.81 -10.70 -0.15
N SER A 27 -18.24 -11.74 -0.88
CA SER A 27 -17.37 -12.80 -1.41
C SER A 27 -16.28 -12.24 -2.33
N LYS A 28 -16.62 -11.26 -3.16
CA LYS A 28 -15.71 -10.58 -4.09
C LYS A 28 -14.67 -9.71 -3.36
N GLN A 29 -14.94 -9.32 -2.12
CA GLN A 29 -14.03 -8.51 -1.32
C GLN A 29 -12.81 -9.30 -0.83
N ILE A 30 -13.02 -10.55 -0.42
CA ILE A 30 -11.93 -11.43 0.04
C ILE A 30 -10.95 -11.70 -1.11
N PHE A 31 -11.49 -12.02 -2.29
CA PHE A 31 -10.68 -12.21 -3.49
C PHE A 31 -9.89 -10.95 -3.86
N SER A 32 -10.55 -9.78 -3.79
CA SER A 32 -9.88 -8.50 -4.03
C SER A 32 -8.73 -8.22 -3.06
N LEU A 33 -8.85 -8.62 -1.78
CA LEU A 33 -7.77 -8.48 -0.80
C LEU A 33 -6.61 -9.43 -1.14
N PHE A 34 -6.91 -10.68 -1.51
CA PHE A 34 -5.90 -11.65 -1.95
C PHE A 34 -5.14 -11.16 -3.20
N VAL A 35 -5.87 -10.70 -4.22
CA VAL A 35 -5.28 -10.11 -5.42
C VAL A 35 -4.37 -8.93 -5.08
N MET A 36 -4.76 -8.09 -4.13
CA MET A 36 -3.94 -6.96 -3.69
C MET A 36 -2.61 -7.41 -3.06
N LEU A 37 -2.64 -8.45 -2.23
CA LEU A 37 -1.42 -9.00 -1.61
C LEU A 37 -0.50 -9.66 -2.65
N VAL A 38 -1.07 -10.39 -3.61
CA VAL A 38 -0.29 -10.98 -4.72
C VAL A 38 0.31 -9.89 -5.61
N ALA A 39 -0.46 -8.85 -5.93
CA ALA A 39 0.04 -7.71 -6.69
C ALA A 39 1.16 -6.98 -5.94
N PHE A 40 1.04 -6.79 -4.62
CA PHE A 40 2.09 -6.23 -3.78
C PHE A 40 3.38 -7.08 -3.81
N PHE A 41 3.24 -8.40 -3.66
CA PHE A 41 4.36 -9.33 -3.72
C PHE A 41 5.11 -9.26 -5.06
N ILE A 42 4.38 -9.29 -6.17
CA ILE A 42 4.95 -9.23 -7.52
C ILE A 42 5.58 -7.85 -7.78
N ALA A 43 4.89 -6.77 -7.43
CA ALA A 43 5.42 -5.41 -7.55
C ALA A 43 6.73 -5.25 -6.79
N GLY A 44 6.79 -5.76 -5.55
CA GLY A 44 7.99 -5.77 -4.73
C GLY A 44 9.21 -6.43 -5.38
N ARG A 45 9.01 -7.36 -6.32
CA ARG A 45 10.11 -8.09 -6.98
C ARG A 45 10.49 -7.51 -8.33
N TYR A 46 9.56 -6.87 -9.04
CA TYR A 46 9.76 -6.40 -10.41
C TYR A 46 9.77 -4.88 -10.55
N TYR A 47 9.60 -4.12 -9.46
CA TYR A 47 9.53 -2.66 -9.53
C TYR A 47 10.80 -2.04 -10.13
N TRP A 48 11.98 -2.61 -9.84
CA TRP A 48 13.25 -2.08 -10.35
C TRP A 48 13.39 -2.26 -11.87
N ASN A 49 12.87 -3.35 -12.43
CA ASN A 49 12.85 -3.60 -13.87
C ASN A 49 12.07 -2.53 -14.64
N VAL A 50 11.02 -1.98 -14.03
CA VAL A 50 10.23 -0.89 -14.61
C VAL A 50 10.83 0.47 -14.25
N GLY A 51 11.27 0.65 -13.01
CA GLY A 51 11.89 1.88 -12.52
C GLY A 51 13.15 2.28 -13.28
N GLY A 52 14.01 1.31 -13.63
CA GLY A 52 15.24 1.55 -14.39
C GLY A 52 15.04 1.90 -15.86
N VAL A 53 13.82 1.74 -16.40
CA VAL A 53 13.48 2.14 -17.78
C VAL A 53 12.91 3.57 -17.81
N LEU A 54 12.56 4.14 -16.65
CA LEU A 54 12.05 5.50 -16.56
C LEU A 54 13.15 6.51 -16.88
N PRO A 55 12.87 7.57 -17.65
CA PRO A 55 13.87 8.56 -18.01
C PRO A 55 14.32 9.35 -16.78
N GLU A 56 15.62 9.25 -16.44
CA GLU A 56 16.25 9.93 -15.30
C GLU A 56 16.07 11.46 -15.32
N LYS A 57 15.94 12.06 -16.52
CA LYS A 57 15.67 13.50 -16.67
C LYS A 57 14.30 13.93 -16.12
N VAL A 58 13.37 13.00 -15.97
CA VAL A 58 11.99 13.26 -15.52
C VAL A 58 11.77 12.79 -14.10
N PHE A 59 12.44 11.71 -13.67
CA PHE A 59 12.28 11.12 -12.34
C PHE A 59 13.63 10.95 -11.64
N PRO A 60 13.86 11.61 -10.48
CA PRO A 60 14.98 11.31 -9.60
C PRO A 60 14.99 9.83 -9.21
N GLU A 61 16.16 9.24 -8.97
CA GLU A 61 16.35 7.80 -8.72
C GLU A 61 15.47 7.26 -7.58
N SER A 62 15.33 8.03 -6.49
CA SER A 62 14.44 7.70 -5.35
C SER A 62 12.95 7.70 -5.71
N PHE A 63 12.55 8.50 -6.70
CA PHE A 63 11.18 8.60 -7.18
C PHE A 63 10.88 7.53 -8.24
N ALA A 64 11.86 7.18 -9.08
CA ALA A 64 11.73 6.19 -10.14
C ALA A 64 11.36 4.80 -9.59
N GLY A 65 11.97 4.37 -8.48
CA GLY A 65 11.61 3.11 -7.80
C GLY A 65 10.16 3.10 -7.30
N THR A 66 9.71 4.20 -6.70
CA THR A 66 8.32 4.37 -6.23
C THR A 66 7.32 4.29 -7.40
N VAL A 67 7.62 4.96 -8.50
CA VAL A 67 6.78 4.97 -9.71
C VAL A 67 6.76 3.60 -10.36
N GLY A 68 7.91 2.93 -10.50
CA GLY A 68 8.01 1.56 -11.01
C GLY A 68 7.17 0.58 -10.18
N PHE A 69 7.19 0.72 -8.86
CA PHE A 69 6.37 -0.09 -7.97
C PHE A 69 4.87 0.11 -8.25
N ILE A 70 4.44 1.38 -8.31
CA ILE A 70 3.03 1.74 -8.55
C ILE A 70 2.56 1.17 -9.90
N ILE A 71 3.37 1.30 -10.95
CA ILE A 71 3.04 0.78 -12.28
C ILE A 71 2.86 -0.73 -12.25
N VAL A 72 3.83 -1.48 -11.72
CA VAL A 72 3.75 -2.95 -11.66
C VAL A 72 2.57 -3.39 -10.80
N PHE A 73 2.39 -2.77 -9.64
CA PHE A 73 1.27 -3.08 -8.74
C PHE A 73 -0.08 -2.91 -9.44
N LEU A 74 -0.29 -1.77 -10.12
CA LEU A 74 -1.55 -1.51 -10.82
C LEU A 74 -1.78 -2.45 -11.99
N LEU A 75 -0.76 -2.72 -12.80
CA LEU A 75 -0.86 -3.66 -13.92
C LEU A 75 -1.27 -5.04 -13.44
N VAL A 76 -0.54 -5.58 -12.46
CA VAL A 76 -0.81 -6.92 -11.90
C VAL A 76 -2.19 -6.95 -11.22
N PHE A 77 -2.52 -5.93 -10.42
CA PHE A 77 -3.82 -5.84 -9.76
C PHE A 77 -4.97 -5.81 -10.76
N ILE A 78 -4.87 -5.02 -11.83
CA ILE A 78 -5.91 -4.92 -12.87
C ILE A 78 -6.08 -6.27 -13.59
N ILE A 79 -4.99 -6.92 -13.98
CA ILE A 79 -5.02 -8.23 -14.66
C ILE A 79 -5.70 -9.28 -13.78
N LEU A 80 -5.25 -9.42 -12.53
CA LEU A 80 -5.81 -10.39 -11.59
C LEU A 80 -7.25 -10.06 -11.20
N ALA A 81 -7.60 -8.78 -11.06
CA ALA A 81 -8.97 -8.35 -10.80
C ALA A 81 -9.90 -8.60 -12.00
N PHE A 82 -9.38 -8.55 -13.22
CA PHE A 82 -10.13 -8.92 -14.42
C PHE A 82 -10.40 -10.42 -14.44
N ILE A 83 -9.38 -11.24 -14.15
CA ILE A 83 -9.52 -12.71 -14.01
C ILE A 83 -10.55 -13.05 -12.92
N GLY A 84 -10.49 -12.38 -11.77
CA GLY A 84 -11.45 -12.58 -10.68
C GLY A 84 -12.90 -12.38 -11.08
N ARG A 85 -13.17 -11.38 -11.94
CA ARG A 85 -14.52 -11.11 -12.44
C ARG A 85 -15.08 -12.25 -13.29
N TRP A 86 -14.25 -13.05 -13.94
CA TRP A 86 -14.72 -14.22 -14.70
C TRP A 86 -15.22 -15.33 -13.77
N PHE A 87 -14.68 -15.41 -12.55
CA PHE A 87 -15.11 -16.38 -11.53
C PHE A 87 -16.31 -15.90 -10.70
N ASP A 88 -16.78 -14.66 -10.91
CA ASP A 88 -17.89 -14.08 -10.14
C ASP A 88 -19.20 -14.87 -10.29
N SER A 89 -19.40 -15.58 -11.41
CA SER A 89 -20.61 -16.39 -11.63
C SER A 89 -20.78 -17.53 -10.61
N ILE A 90 -19.71 -18.00 -9.97
CA ILE A 90 -19.76 -19.12 -9.01
C ILE A 90 -20.30 -18.65 -7.63
N PHE A 91 -20.09 -17.39 -7.27
CA PHE A 91 -20.42 -16.86 -5.94
C PHE A 91 -21.78 -16.17 -5.85
N ASN A 92 -22.52 -16.05 -6.97
CA ASN A 92 -23.83 -15.37 -7.02
C ASN A 92 -24.97 -16.14 -6.30
N LEU A 93 -24.70 -17.27 -5.65
CA LEU A 93 -25.70 -18.11 -5.00
C LEU A 93 -25.95 -17.76 -3.52
N ILE A 94 -25.12 -16.92 -2.89
CA ILE A 94 -25.21 -16.59 -1.46
C ILE A 94 -25.46 -15.09 -1.33
N HIS A 95 -26.72 -14.67 -1.29
CA HIS A 95 -27.11 -13.27 -1.09
C HIS A 95 -27.74 -13.10 0.30
N PHE A 96 -27.06 -12.37 1.19
CA PHE A 96 -27.60 -11.88 2.46
C PHE A 96 -27.58 -10.35 2.40
N GLY A 97 -28.54 -9.76 1.67
CA GLY A 97 -28.49 -8.39 1.12
C GLY A 97 -28.10 -7.24 2.07
N GLY A 98 -28.32 -7.35 3.39
CA GLY A 98 -27.89 -6.34 4.37
C GLY A 98 -26.50 -6.60 4.99
N VAL A 99 -26.20 -7.87 5.30
CA VAL A 99 -24.91 -8.29 5.88
C VAL A 99 -23.80 -8.10 4.85
N ASP A 100 -24.07 -8.36 3.58
CA ASP A 100 -23.12 -8.19 2.49
C ASP A 100 -22.58 -6.75 2.39
N ARG A 101 -23.38 -5.75 2.76
CA ARG A 101 -22.98 -4.34 2.74
C ARG A 101 -22.05 -3.97 3.90
N ILE A 102 -22.35 -4.43 5.12
CA ILE A 102 -21.49 -4.20 6.29
C ILE A 102 -20.15 -4.89 6.10
N VAL A 103 -20.16 -6.14 5.63
CA VAL A 103 -18.94 -6.89 5.32
C VAL A 103 -18.12 -6.14 4.27
N SER A 104 -18.76 -5.63 3.21
CA SER A 104 -18.05 -4.85 2.18
C SER A 104 -17.41 -3.56 2.71
N ILE A 105 -18.07 -2.87 3.66
CA ILE A 105 -17.49 -1.69 4.32
C ILE A 105 -16.25 -2.07 5.15
N ILE A 106 -16.34 -3.12 5.97
CA ILE A 106 -15.22 -3.60 6.80
C ILE A 106 -14.04 -4.00 5.92
N PHE A 107 -14.28 -4.77 4.86
CA PHE A 107 -13.23 -5.16 3.92
C PHE A 107 -12.64 -3.95 3.16
N GLY A 108 -13.44 -2.93 2.87
CA GLY A 108 -12.95 -1.66 2.31
C GLY A 108 -11.97 -0.96 3.26
N ILE A 109 -12.30 -0.89 4.55
CA ILE A 109 -11.43 -0.32 5.59
C ILE A 109 -10.13 -1.11 5.70
N ILE A 110 -10.23 -2.45 5.79
CA ILE A 110 -9.04 -3.33 5.85
C ILE A 110 -8.15 -3.12 4.63
N LYS A 111 -8.72 -3.05 3.42
CA LYS A 111 -7.96 -2.79 2.20
C LYS A 111 -7.27 -1.43 2.23
N GLY A 112 -7.97 -0.38 2.65
CA GLY A 112 -7.37 0.95 2.84
C GLY A 112 -6.20 0.92 3.82
N TRP A 113 -6.33 0.19 4.93
CA TRP A 113 -5.26 0.02 5.92
C TRP A 113 -4.04 -0.72 5.38
N VAL A 114 -4.28 -1.81 4.64
CA VAL A 114 -3.22 -2.59 3.99
C VAL A 114 -2.53 -1.75 2.93
N LEU A 115 -3.28 -1.01 2.10
CA LEU A 115 -2.71 -0.12 1.08
C LEU A 115 -1.87 1.02 1.70
N GLY A 116 -2.34 1.60 2.81
CA GLY A 116 -1.56 2.57 3.59
C GLY A 116 -0.27 1.96 4.12
N SER A 117 -0.32 0.73 4.64
CA SER A 117 0.86 0.00 5.12
C SER A 117 1.86 -0.27 3.99
N ILE A 118 1.38 -0.71 2.84
CA ILE A 118 2.17 -0.90 1.61
C ILE A 118 2.88 0.41 1.23
N THR A 119 2.14 1.51 1.25
CA THR A 119 2.73 2.81 0.89
C THR A 119 3.80 3.24 1.88
N LEU A 120 3.57 3.04 3.18
CA LEU A 120 4.58 3.31 4.20
C LEU A 120 5.86 2.50 3.98
N ILE A 121 5.74 1.20 3.61
CA ILE A 121 6.89 0.35 3.29
C ILE A 121 7.69 0.94 2.12
N ILE A 122 7.02 1.30 1.02
CA ILE A 122 7.66 1.88 -0.17
C ILE A 122 8.41 3.16 0.21
N LEU A 123 7.77 4.05 0.97
CA LEU A 123 8.41 5.28 1.41
C LEU A 123 9.65 5.01 2.27
N MET A 124 9.54 4.10 3.23
CA MET A 124 10.65 3.77 4.14
C MET A 124 11.84 3.12 3.42
N ILE A 125 11.61 2.39 2.33
CA ILE A 125 12.69 1.77 1.55
C ILE A 125 13.34 2.79 0.61
N ASN A 126 12.56 3.69 0.00
CA ASN A 126 13.05 4.54 -1.09
C ASN A 126 13.47 5.96 -0.65
N TYR A 127 13.09 6.40 0.56
CA TYR A 127 13.33 7.76 1.03
C TYR A 127 14.10 7.81 2.35
N HIS A 128 14.81 8.92 2.56
CA HIS A 128 15.57 9.16 3.78
C HIS A 128 14.65 9.38 5.01
N PRO A 129 15.09 9.05 6.24
CA PRO A 129 14.27 9.13 7.46
C PRO A 129 13.91 10.57 7.82
N GLU A 130 14.74 11.53 7.42
CA GLU A 130 14.56 12.95 7.70
C GLU A 130 13.57 13.64 6.76
N THR A 131 13.01 12.90 5.79
CA THR A 131 12.04 13.48 4.88
C THR A 131 10.81 13.99 5.64
N PRO A 132 10.33 15.23 5.36
CA PRO A 132 9.21 15.82 6.07
C PRO A 132 7.94 14.95 6.07
N ILE A 133 7.77 14.17 5.00
CA ILE A 133 6.65 13.24 4.77
C ILE A 133 6.58 12.18 5.88
N LEU A 134 7.72 11.59 6.25
CA LEU A 134 7.79 10.57 7.29
C LEU A 134 7.72 11.22 8.69
N LYS A 135 8.42 12.34 8.89
CA LYS A 135 8.59 13.01 10.19
C LYS A 135 7.30 13.65 10.75
N HIS A 136 6.37 14.06 9.88
CA HIS A 136 5.14 14.76 10.27
C HIS A 136 3.87 13.91 10.19
N SER A 137 3.94 12.66 9.71
CA SER A 137 2.74 11.83 9.57
C SER A 137 2.30 11.24 10.92
N MET A 138 1.05 11.55 11.31
CA MET A 138 0.41 11.03 12.53
C MET A 138 0.00 9.55 12.40
N ILE A 139 -0.15 9.04 11.17
CA ILE A 139 -0.70 7.71 10.90
C ILE A 139 0.40 6.64 10.80
N SER A 140 1.63 7.05 10.48
CA SER A 140 2.80 6.17 10.35
C SER A 140 3.02 5.20 11.53
N PRO A 141 2.88 5.59 12.81
CA PRO A 141 3.15 4.70 13.94
C PRO A 141 2.14 3.54 14.01
N TYR A 142 0.87 3.81 13.68
CA TYR A 142 -0.20 2.82 13.70
C TYR A 142 -0.06 1.80 12.57
N LEU A 143 0.38 2.27 11.40
CA LEU A 143 0.65 1.41 10.24
C LEU A 143 1.93 0.60 10.38
N LEU A 144 2.89 1.02 11.21
CA LEU A 144 4.21 0.39 11.36
C LEU A 144 4.12 -1.11 11.71
N LEU A 145 3.19 -1.46 12.61
CA LEU A 145 2.94 -2.85 13.01
C LEU A 145 2.44 -3.70 11.84
N SER A 146 1.52 -3.17 11.06
CA SER A 146 0.97 -3.83 9.87
C SER A 146 2.01 -3.90 8.75
N ALA A 147 2.74 -2.82 8.52
CA ALA A 147 3.84 -2.74 7.57
C ALA A 147 4.92 -3.80 7.85
N LYS A 148 5.32 -3.96 9.12
CA LYS A 148 6.30 -4.99 9.51
C LYS A 148 5.82 -6.42 9.24
N LYS A 149 4.51 -6.68 9.29
CA LYS A 149 3.97 -8.00 8.90
C LYS A 149 3.98 -8.18 7.38
N LEU A 150 3.65 -7.13 6.64
CA LEU A 150 3.58 -7.18 5.17
C LEU A 150 4.95 -7.19 4.50
N VAL A 151 5.97 -6.55 5.09
CA VAL A 151 7.31 -6.48 4.51
C VAL A 151 7.97 -7.86 4.39
N ILE A 152 7.54 -8.84 5.20
CA ILE A 152 8.01 -10.24 5.12
C ILE A 152 7.68 -10.86 3.75
N LEU A 153 6.68 -10.33 3.04
CA LEU A 153 6.33 -10.75 1.68
C LEU A 153 7.34 -10.21 0.64
N LEU A 154 8.15 -9.21 0.95
CA LEU A 154 9.14 -8.66 0.02
C LEU A 154 10.44 -9.48 0.04
N PRO A 155 11.35 -9.32 -0.95
CA PRO A 155 12.66 -9.96 -0.90
C PRO A 155 13.51 -9.46 0.30
N GLN A 156 14.59 -10.19 0.62
CA GLN A 156 15.35 -9.96 1.86
C GLN A 156 16.07 -8.60 1.91
N GLU A 157 16.36 -7.99 0.77
CA GLU A 157 17.06 -6.72 0.69
C GLU A 157 16.15 -5.57 1.15
N GLU A 158 14.94 -5.54 0.64
CA GLU A 158 13.87 -4.61 0.97
C GLU A 158 13.45 -4.74 2.44
N GLN A 159 13.41 -5.97 2.97
CA GLN A 159 13.19 -6.22 4.39
C GLN A 159 14.27 -5.58 5.26
N LYS A 160 15.55 -5.71 4.89
CA LYS A 160 16.67 -5.13 5.65
C LYS A 160 16.61 -3.61 5.64
N GLU A 161 16.35 -3.01 4.47
CA GLU A 161 16.22 -1.56 4.33
C GLU A 161 15.05 -1.02 5.16
N PHE A 162 13.88 -1.67 5.10
CA PHE A 162 12.74 -1.30 5.93
C PHE A 162 13.06 -1.39 7.43
N LEU A 163 13.72 -2.46 7.88
CA LEU A 163 14.08 -2.63 9.30
C LEU A 163 15.15 -1.62 9.75
N ARG A 164 16.07 -1.22 8.87
CA ARG A 164 17.03 -0.12 9.13
C ARG A 164 16.27 1.18 9.35
N MET A 165 15.35 1.50 8.44
CA MET A 165 14.51 2.69 8.52
C MET A 165 13.61 2.68 9.76
N GLU A 166 13.02 1.54 10.13
CA GLU A 166 12.20 1.40 11.34
C GLU A 166 12.99 1.81 12.61
N LYS A 167 14.26 1.39 12.71
CA LYS A 167 15.13 1.71 13.84
C LYS A 167 15.46 3.21 13.90
N GLU A 168 15.78 3.81 12.76
CA GLU A 168 16.07 5.24 12.67
C GLU A 168 14.83 6.08 12.97
N PHE A 169 13.68 5.68 12.42
CA PHE A 169 12.40 6.32 12.69
C PHE A 169 12.02 6.27 14.18
N LYS A 170 12.20 5.12 14.84
CA LYS A 170 11.97 4.99 16.29
C LYS A 170 12.87 5.91 17.11
N LYS A 171 14.17 6.00 16.78
CA LYS A 171 15.11 6.91 17.45
C LYS A 171 14.71 8.38 17.30
N LEU A 172 14.30 8.79 16.10
CA LEU A 172 13.82 10.15 15.84
C LEU A 172 12.57 10.49 16.64
N TRP A 173 11.68 9.51 16.82
CA TRP A 173 10.45 9.68 17.58
C TRP A 173 10.70 9.72 19.09
N GLU A 174 11.56 8.84 19.62
CA GLU A 174 11.99 8.86 21.03
C GLU A 174 12.64 10.20 21.40
N LYS A 175 13.50 10.74 20.52
CA LYS A 175 14.11 12.06 20.72
C LYS A 175 13.06 13.18 20.78
N LYS A 176 12.08 13.16 19.88
CA LYS A 176 11.00 14.17 19.83
C LYS A 176 10.07 14.10 21.04
N VAL A 177 9.80 12.91 21.57
CA VAL A 177 8.99 12.72 22.78
C VAL A 177 9.77 13.11 24.04
N GLY A 178 11.10 12.92 24.04
CA GLY A 178 11.99 13.34 25.11
C GLY A 178 12.24 14.85 25.20
N GLU A 179 12.23 15.57 24.07
CA GLU A 179 12.37 17.05 24.03
C GLU A 179 11.11 17.80 24.52
N ASN A 180 9.96 17.11 24.64
CA ASN A 180 8.68 17.69 25.04
C ASN A 180 8.31 17.41 26.52
N ARG A 181 9.29 16.97 27.33
CA ARG A 181 9.21 16.82 28.79
C ARG A 181 10.26 17.70 29.45
#